data_AF-A0A7K4DCX4-F1
#
_entry.id   AF-A0A7K4DCX4-F1
#
_cell.length_a   1.000
_cell.length_b   1.000
_cell.length_c   1.000
_cell.angle_alpha   90.00
_cell.angle_beta   90.00
_cell.angle_gamma   90.00
#
_symmetry.space_group_name_H-M   'P 1'
#
loop_
_entity.id
_entity.type
_entity.pdbx_description
1 polymer ?
#
loop_
_entity_poly.entity_id
_entity_poly.type
_entity_poly.pdbx_seq_one_letter_code
_entity_poly.pdbx_strand_id
1 'polypeptide(L)'
;MKANSSKHIAFTAIFAALGILFGTILLIPTPVPNVYLDLSHIGTVLSAILLGPIFGGITGFIVGIWPGLTFGNFLVPPFKALTGIFVAILSKKTRPGIAVFLGYLPEAFLTYLTLAVLKIPYGLPLPVVYTILTKAFVEIIVLAILVETIMTNKGVKQFYNRNLKVKDKTKKKTKVPDEEEKIKNKEKIDDKSSDYPKEIQELLTFFELDPKEKYTLKDINEQKRYLNSIYHPDKNASLGEKSKKKAENKLKQINNNYDKLSKFFK
;
A
#
# COMPACT_ATOMS: atom_id res chain seq x y z
N MET A 1 13.34 5.15 12.83
CA MET A 1 13.02 4.60 11.49
C MET A 1 14.22 3.84 10.96
N LYS A 2 14.28 2.50 11.00
CA LYS A 2 15.42 1.76 10.42
C LYS A 2 15.00 0.34 9.98
N ALA A 3 15.65 -0.15 8.93
CA ALA A 3 15.49 -1.41 8.17
C ALA A 3 14.53 -1.45 6.96
N ASN A 4 13.55 -0.55 6.82
CA ASN A 4 12.68 -0.50 5.61
C ASN A 4 12.90 0.73 4.70
N SER A 5 13.80 1.65 5.06
CA SER A 5 13.91 2.97 4.41
C SER A 5 14.32 2.92 2.93
N SER A 6 15.36 2.15 2.57
CA SER A 6 15.91 2.17 1.20
C SER A 6 14.93 1.68 0.15
N LYS A 7 14.18 0.61 0.42
CA LYS A 7 13.13 0.11 -0.50
C LYS A 7 12.01 1.12 -0.67
N HIS A 8 11.56 1.74 0.42
CA HIS A 8 10.50 2.75 0.33
C HIS A 8 10.98 3.98 -0.45
N ILE A 9 12.23 4.42 -0.24
CA ILE A 9 12.84 5.51 -1.03
C ILE A 9 12.89 5.13 -2.51
N ALA A 10 13.37 3.93 -2.85
CA ALA A 10 13.44 3.46 -4.24
C ALA A 10 12.05 3.42 -4.89
N PHE A 11 11.04 2.85 -4.22
CA PHE A 11 9.67 2.86 -4.74
C PHE A 11 9.08 4.27 -4.84
N THR A 12 9.34 5.14 -3.87
CA THR A 12 8.92 6.55 -3.91
C THR A 12 9.49 7.25 -5.14
N ALA A 13 10.77 7.01 -5.45
CA ALA A 13 11.43 7.56 -6.64
C ALA A 13 10.84 7.01 -7.93
N ILE A 14 10.59 5.69 -8.01
CA ILE A 14 9.94 5.07 -9.18
C ILE A 14 8.54 5.63 -9.39
N PHE A 15 7.73 5.73 -8.34
CA PHE A 15 6.38 6.29 -8.44
C PHE A 15 6.40 7.79 -8.77
N ALA A 16 7.36 8.55 -8.24
CA ALA A 16 7.51 9.95 -8.61
C ALA A 16 7.88 10.11 -10.09
N ALA A 17 8.85 9.33 -10.58
CA ALA A 17 9.22 9.31 -11.99
C ALA A 17 8.03 8.91 -12.89
N LEU A 18 7.24 7.91 -12.47
CA LEU A 18 6.01 7.52 -13.16
C LEU A 18 5.01 8.67 -13.23
N GLY A 19 4.74 9.35 -12.12
CA GLY A 19 3.81 10.48 -12.08
C GLY A 19 4.28 11.64 -12.96
N ILE A 20 5.58 11.96 -12.95
CA ILE A 20 6.14 12.99 -13.84
C ILE A 20 6.02 12.57 -15.30
N LEU A 21 6.36 11.32 -15.64
CA LEU A 21 6.27 10.78 -17.00
C LEU A 21 4.84 10.86 -17.57
N PHE A 22 3.84 10.46 -16.77
CA PHE A 22 2.44 10.57 -17.17
C PHE A 22 1.94 12.02 -17.17
N GLY A 23 2.58 12.91 -16.39
CA GLY A 23 2.37 14.35 -16.41
C GLY A 23 2.94 15.06 -17.65
N THR A 24 3.93 14.46 -18.31
CA THR A 24 4.61 15.06 -19.48
C THR A 24 4.15 14.45 -20.81
N ILE A 25 3.94 13.13 -20.87
CA ILE A 25 3.60 12.45 -22.13
C ILE A 25 2.13 12.58 -22.47
N LEU A 26 1.24 12.52 -21.48
CA LEU A 26 -0.20 12.47 -21.73
C LEU A 26 -0.85 13.85 -21.79
N LEU A 27 -0.13 14.91 -22.21
CA LEU A 27 -0.67 16.27 -22.31
C LEU A 27 -1.75 16.39 -23.40
N ILE A 28 -2.94 15.83 -23.15
CA ILE A 28 -4.06 15.89 -24.08
C ILE A 28 -4.67 17.30 -23.95
N PRO A 29 -4.70 18.10 -25.02
CA PRO A 29 -5.21 19.45 -24.96
C PRO A 29 -6.70 19.46 -24.62
N THR A 30 -7.11 20.41 -23.78
CA THR A 30 -8.53 20.70 -23.52
C THR A 30 -8.97 21.92 -24.33
N PRO A 31 -10.28 22.23 -24.42
CA PRO A 31 -10.77 23.44 -25.08
C PRO A 31 -10.24 24.77 -24.50
N VAL A 32 -9.65 24.74 -23.30
CA VAL A 32 -9.04 25.92 -22.67
C VAL A 32 -7.52 25.88 -22.87
N PRO A 33 -6.92 26.95 -23.43
CA PRO A 33 -5.47 27.04 -23.61
C PRO A 33 -4.74 26.81 -22.29
N ASN A 34 -3.63 26.08 -22.35
CA ASN A 34 -2.77 25.75 -21.20
C ASN A 34 -3.43 24.90 -20.11
N VAL A 35 -4.57 24.26 -20.40
CA VAL A 35 -5.14 23.20 -19.56
C VAL A 35 -5.05 21.89 -20.34
N TYR A 36 -4.29 20.94 -19.81
CA TYR A 36 -4.04 19.64 -20.42
C TYR A 36 -4.51 18.55 -19.50
N LEU A 37 -5.22 17.54 -20.01
CA LEU A 37 -5.45 16.30 -19.28
C LEU A 37 -4.08 15.64 -19.03
N ASP A 38 -3.82 15.13 -17.84
CA ASP A 38 -2.61 14.42 -17.45
C ASP A 38 -2.92 13.35 -16.40
N LEU A 39 -2.19 12.23 -16.37
CA LEU A 39 -2.40 11.21 -15.33
C LEU A 39 -1.33 11.27 -14.24
N SER A 40 -0.83 12.46 -13.93
CA SER A 40 0.32 12.63 -13.03
C SER A 40 0.08 12.09 -11.63
N HIS A 41 -1.16 12.10 -11.15
CA HIS A 41 -1.54 11.57 -9.83
C HIS A 41 -1.37 10.05 -9.68
N ILE A 42 -1.13 9.29 -10.76
CA ILE A 42 -0.94 7.83 -10.68
C ILE A 42 0.19 7.45 -9.70
N GLY A 43 1.32 8.15 -9.79
CA GLY A 43 2.47 7.93 -8.92
C GLY A 43 2.14 8.21 -7.46
N THR A 44 1.53 9.37 -7.21
CA THR A 44 1.10 9.82 -5.88
C THR A 44 0.16 8.81 -5.23
N VAL A 45 -0.85 8.35 -5.95
CA VAL A 45 -1.86 7.42 -5.45
C VAL A 45 -1.28 6.03 -5.18
N LEU A 46 -0.46 5.49 -6.09
CA LEU A 46 0.19 4.20 -5.88
C LEU A 46 1.12 4.22 -4.67
N SER A 47 1.94 5.28 -4.55
CA SER A 47 2.81 5.49 -3.38
C SER A 47 2.00 5.61 -2.09
N ALA A 48 0.92 6.39 -2.09
CA ALA A 48 0.03 6.59 -0.95
C ALA A 48 -0.57 5.27 -0.44
N ILE A 49 -1.11 4.46 -1.34
CA ILE A 49 -1.77 3.20 -0.98
C ILE A 49 -0.75 2.15 -0.56
N LEU A 50 0.36 2.00 -1.30
CA LEU A 50 1.30 0.90 -1.10
C LEU A 50 2.33 1.16 0.01
N LEU A 51 2.75 2.42 0.18
CA LEU A 51 3.83 2.81 1.11
C LEU A 51 3.29 3.63 2.31
N GLY A 52 2.12 4.23 2.17
CA GLY A 52 1.43 4.98 3.22
C GLY A 52 1.64 6.51 3.16
N PRO A 53 1.16 7.25 4.17
CA PRO A 53 0.92 8.70 4.06
C PRO A 53 2.18 9.53 3.87
N ILE A 54 3.28 9.19 4.54
CA ILE A 54 4.54 9.93 4.42
C ILE A 54 5.07 9.83 2.98
N PHE A 55 5.12 8.62 2.42
CA PHE A 55 5.65 8.39 1.08
C PHE A 55 4.67 8.86 0.00
N GLY A 56 3.36 8.71 0.20
CA GLY A 56 2.34 9.31 -0.66
C GLY A 56 2.47 10.83 -0.73
N GLY A 57 2.66 11.49 0.42
CA GLY A 57 2.87 12.92 0.49
C GLY A 57 4.16 13.37 -0.20
N ILE A 58 5.29 12.69 0.05
CA ILE A 58 6.57 12.99 -0.61
C ILE A 58 6.46 12.80 -2.13
N THR A 59 5.88 11.69 -2.59
CA THR A 59 5.65 11.46 -4.01
C THR A 59 4.76 12.56 -4.61
N GLY A 60 3.65 12.90 -3.94
CA GLY A 60 2.75 13.98 -4.36
C GLY A 60 3.45 15.32 -4.51
N PHE A 61 4.30 15.67 -3.54
CA PHE A 61 5.11 16.88 -3.60
C PHE A 61 6.02 16.87 -4.83
N ILE A 62 6.83 15.81 -5.01
CA ILE A 62 7.79 15.71 -6.12
C ILE A 62 7.08 15.75 -7.47
N VAL A 63 6.00 14.97 -7.63
CA VAL A 63 5.19 14.95 -8.86
C VAL A 63 4.57 16.33 -9.13
N GLY A 64 4.22 17.08 -8.09
CA GLY A 64 3.65 18.41 -8.22
C GLY A 64 4.66 19.51 -8.59
N ILE A 65 5.97 19.26 -8.48
CA ILE A 65 7.00 20.23 -8.89
C ILE A 65 6.87 20.55 -10.38
N TRP A 66 6.75 19.53 -11.23
CA TRP A 66 6.62 19.71 -12.67
C TRP A 66 5.46 20.65 -13.06
N PRO A 67 4.18 20.33 -12.75
CA PRO A 67 3.07 21.23 -13.07
C PRO A 67 3.16 22.56 -12.32
N GLY A 68 3.73 22.60 -11.11
CA GLY A 68 3.97 23.85 -10.40
C GLY A 68 4.88 24.81 -11.15
N LEU A 69 5.93 24.28 -11.80
CA LEU A 69 6.82 25.06 -12.68
C LEU A 69 6.15 25.38 -14.02
N THR A 70 5.51 24.41 -14.67
CA THR A 70 4.87 24.59 -15.99
C THR A 70 3.75 25.63 -15.95
N PHE A 71 2.94 25.63 -14.90
CA PHE A 71 1.81 26.55 -14.76
C PHE A 71 2.13 27.79 -13.88
N GLY A 72 3.34 27.90 -13.33
CA GLY A 72 3.74 29.01 -12.48
C GLY A 72 3.01 29.08 -11.13
N ASN A 73 2.50 27.95 -10.63
CA ASN A 73 1.79 27.87 -9.36
C ASN A 73 2.56 27.01 -8.34
N PHE A 74 3.32 27.69 -7.46
CA PHE A 74 4.11 27.05 -6.41
C PHE A 74 3.28 26.33 -5.32
N LEU A 75 1.95 26.50 -5.31
CA LEU A 75 1.04 25.81 -4.40
C LEU A 75 0.62 24.42 -4.91
N VAL A 76 0.89 24.09 -6.17
CA VAL A 76 0.58 22.77 -6.73
C VAL A 76 1.32 21.62 -6.00
N PRO A 77 2.64 21.70 -5.75
CA PRO A 77 3.36 20.68 -4.97
C PRO A 77 2.75 20.37 -3.60
N PRO A 78 2.49 21.34 -2.70
CA PRO A 78 1.90 21.04 -1.40
C PRO A 78 0.46 20.52 -1.50
N PHE A 79 -0.34 20.96 -2.47
CA PHE A 79 -1.70 20.43 -2.64
C PHE A 79 -1.68 18.97 -3.11
N LYS A 80 -0.81 18.62 -4.05
CA LYS A 80 -0.64 17.22 -4.48
C LYS A 80 -0.09 16.32 -3.36
N ALA A 81 0.78 16.86 -2.52
CA ALA A 81 1.23 16.17 -1.31
C ALA A 81 0.06 15.85 -0.37
N LEU A 82 -0.87 16.81 -0.21
CA LEU A 82 -2.06 16.63 0.61
C LEU A 82 -2.94 15.48 0.09
N THR A 83 -3.16 15.41 -1.22
CA THR A 83 -3.87 14.29 -1.84
C THR A 83 -3.21 12.96 -1.51
N GLY A 84 -1.89 12.84 -1.67
CA GLY A 84 -1.16 11.63 -1.30
C GLY A 84 -1.33 11.22 0.17
N ILE A 85 -1.35 12.18 1.09
CA ILE A 85 -1.57 11.93 2.52
C ILE A 85 -3.00 11.44 2.77
N PHE A 86 -4.00 12.14 2.24
CA PHE A 86 -5.41 11.81 2.46
C PHE A 86 -5.80 10.48 1.84
N VAL A 87 -5.38 10.20 0.60
CA VAL A 87 -5.58 8.90 -0.06
C VAL A 87 -4.97 7.77 0.78
N ALA A 88 -3.79 7.94 1.35
CA ALA A 88 -3.15 6.93 2.19
C ALA A 88 -3.88 6.69 3.53
N ILE A 89 -4.50 7.74 4.09
CA ILE A 89 -5.28 7.62 5.33
C ILE A 89 -6.61 6.91 5.04
N LEU A 90 -7.29 7.32 3.97
CA LEU A 90 -8.61 6.81 3.59
C LEU A 90 -8.54 5.36 3.08
N SER A 91 -7.52 5.01 2.29
CA SER A 91 -7.35 3.66 1.71
C SER A 91 -7.17 2.54 2.74
N LYS A 92 -6.96 2.87 4.02
CA LYS A 92 -6.95 1.89 5.11
C LYS A 92 -8.35 1.55 5.62
N LYS A 93 -9.31 2.45 5.42
CA LYS A 93 -10.68 2.36 5.95
C LYS A 93 -11.71 2.12 4.85
N THR A 94 -11.39 2.48 3.60
CA THR A 94 -12.31 2.39 2.46
C THR A 94 -11.68 1.65 1.29
N ARG A 95 -12.48 1.39 0.25
CA ARG A 95 -11.97 0.84 -1.01
C ARG A 95 -10.96 1.79 -1.64
N PRO A 96 -9.89 1.28 -2.28
CA PRO A 96 -8.86 2.09 -2.92
C PRO A 96 -9.41 3.16 -3.87
N GLY A 97 -10.33 2.82 -4.77
CA GLY A 97 -10.92 3.80 -5.69
C GLY A 97 -11.69 4.92 -4.98
N ILE A 98 -12.44 4.60 -3.94
CA ILE A 98 -13.16 5.58 -3.12
C ILE A 98 -12.18 6.49 -2.38
N ALA A 99 -11.09 5.92 -1.86
CA ALA A 99 -10.04 6.67 -1.17
C ALA A 99 -9.35 7.67 -2.10
N VAL A 100 -9.15 7.30 -3.37
CA VAL A 100 -8.59 8.19 -4.40
C VAL A 100 -9.50 9.38 -4.65
N PHE A 101 -10.79 9.13 -4.88
CA PHE A 101 -11.76 10.19 -5.13
C PHE A 101 -11.89 11.15 -3.94
N LEU A 102 -12.14 10.61 -2.74
CA LEU A 102 -12.30 11.44 -1.54
C LEU A 102 -11.00 12.11 -1.12
N GLY A 103 -9.85 11.48 -1.35
CA GLY A 103 -8.55 12.01 -0.98
C GLY A 103 -8.12 13.20 -1.83
N TYR A 104 -8.68 13.37 -3.02
CA TYR A 104 -8.46 14.53 -3.88
C TYR A 104 -9.27 15.78 -3.48
N LEU A 105 -10.40 15.62 -2.78
CA LEU A 105 -11.28 16.74 -2.43
C LEU A 105 -10.58 17.91 -1.70
N PRO A 106 -9.65 17.68 -0.76
CA PRO A 106 -8.90 18.77 -0.13
C PRO A 106 -8.06 19.59 -1.14
N GLU A 107 -7.41 18.94 -2.11
CA GLU A 107 -6.68 19.61 -3.19
C GLU A 107 -7.61 20.40 -4.10
N ALA A 108 -8.76 19.83 -4.48
CA ALA A 108 -9.77 20.52 -5.29
C ALA A 108 -10.28 21.80 -4.60
N PHE A 109 -10.63 21.68 -3.31
CA PHE A 109 -11.10 22.80 -2.50
C PHE A 109 -10.03 23.89 -2.38
N LEU A 110 -8.78 23.51 -2.09
CA LEU A 110 -7.68 24.47 -1.99
C LEU A 110 -7.39 25.14 -3.33
N THR A 111 -7.43 24.39 -4.43
CA THR A 111 -7.24 24.94 -5.78
C THR A 111 -8.31 25.99 -6.11
N TYR A 112 -9.57 25.69 -5.82
CA TYR A 112 -10.67 26.66 -5.96
C TYR A 112 -10.45 27.89 -5.07
N LEU A 113 -10.16 27.68 -3.78
CA LEU A 113 -9.94 28.74 -2.81
C LEU A 113 -8.78 29.65 -3.25
N THR A 114 -7.66 29.10 -3.69
CA THR A 114 -6.49 29.90 -4.05
C THR A 114 -6.63 30.60 -5.39
N LEU A 115 -7.15 29.92 -6.42
CA LEU A 115 -7.20 30.48 -7.77
C LEU A 115 -8.44 31.36 -8.02
N ALA A 116 -9.60 31.01 -7.46
CA ALA A 116 -10.84 31.77 -7.68
C ALA A 116 -11.06 32.85 -6.60
N VAL A 117 -10.86 32.52 -5.32
CA VAL A 117 -11.24 33.39 -4.21
C VAL A 117 -10.09 34.29 -3.78
N LEU A 118 -8.94 33.70 -3.39
CA LEU A 118 -7.78 34.43 -2.88
C LEU A 118 -6.93 35.06 -3.99
N LYS A 119 -7.07 34.56 -5.23
CA LYS A 119 -6.33 35.00 -6.42
C LYS A 119 -4.80 34.87 -6.29
N ILE A 120 -4.33 33.81 -5.63
CA ILE A 120 -2.91 33.51 -5.43
C ILE A 120 -2.51 32.31 -6.30
N PRO A 121 -1.41 32.37 -7.07
CA PRO A 121 -0.48 33.51 -7.18
C PRO A 121 -0.90 34.62 -8.17
N TYR A 122 -1.78 34.34 -9.13
CA TYR A 122 -2.20 35.31 -10.16
C TYR A 122 -3.71 35.43 -10.34
N GLY A 123 -4.50 34.51 -9.75
CA GLY A 123 -5.95 34.44 -9.90
C GLY A 123 -6.39 34.07 -11.32
N LEU A 124 -7.51 33.38 -11.44
CA LEU A 124 -8.04 32.96 -12.74
C LEU A 124 -9.54 33.26 -12.85
N PRO A 125 -10.05 33.53 -14.06
CA PRO A 125 -11.48 33.62 -14.30
C PRO A 125 -12.20 32.33 -13.87
N LEU A 126 -13.38 32.45 -13.27
CA LEU A 126 -14.18 31.30 -12.82
C LEU A 126 -14.36 30.20 -13.89
N PRO A 127 -14.63 30.52 -15.18
CA PRO A 127 -14.71 29.50 -16.22
C PRO A 127 -13.44 28.65 -16.35
N VAL A 128 -12.26 29.29 -16.25
CA VAL A 128 -10.97 28.59 -16.32
C VAL A 128 -10.77 27.69 -15.10
N VAL A 129 -11.10 28.17 -13.90
CA VAL A 129 -11.01 27.38 -12.67
C VAL A 129 -11.95 26.17 -12.74
N TYR A 130 -13.18 26.35 -13.23
CA TYR A 130 -14.10 25.23 -13.42
C TYR A 130 -13.59 24.21 -14.43
N THR A 131 -12.94 24.63 -15.52
CA THR A 131 -12.32 23.70 -16.46
C THR A 131 -11.17 22.91 -15.80
N ILE A 132 -10.31 23.57 -15.03
CA ILE A 132 -9.21 22.92 -14.29
C ILE A 132 -9.77 21.86 -13.33
N LEU A 133 -10.78 22.21 -12.54
CA LEU A 133 -11.40 21.28 -11.59
C LEU A 133 -12.08 20.12 -12.32
N THR A 134 -12.89 20.40 -13.35
CA THR A 134 -13.60 19.37 -14.12
C THR A 134 -12.62 18.37 -14.74
N LYS A 135 -11.55 18.87 -15.37
CA LYS A 135 -10.45 18.05 -15.89
C LYS A 135 -9.87 17.14 -14.79
N ALA A 136 -9.54 17.72 -13.64
CA ALA A 136 -8.93 16.97 -12.56
C ALA A 136 -9.90 15.91 -11.96
N PHE A 137 -11.21 16.20 -11.89
CA PHE A 137 -12.20 15.20 -11.50
C PHE A 137 -12.26 14.02 -12.47
N VAL A 138 -12.20 14.27 -13.78
CA VAL A 138 -12.18 13.19 -14.80
C VAL A 138 -10.97 12.29 -14.59
N GLU A 139 -9.79 12.87 -14.37
CA GLU A 139 -8.56 12.10 -14.12
C GLU A 139 -8.65 11.27 -12.86
N ILE A 140 -9.17 11.84 -11.78
CA ILE A 140 -9.31 11.16 -10.49
C ILE A 140 -10.31 10.01 -10.59
N ILE A 141 -11.37 10.15 -11.39
CA ILE A 141 -12.31 9.04 -11.66
C ILE A 141 -11.61 7.92 -12.43
N VAL A 142 -10.86 8.25 -13.49
CA VAL A 142 -10.10 7.26 -14.27
C VAL A 142 -9.07 6.55 -13.38
N LEU A 143 -8.34 7.31 -12.55
CA LEU A 143 -7.37 6.78 -11.59
C LEU A 143 -8.03 5.91 -10.52
N ALA A 144 -9.20 6.28 -10.03
CA ALA A 144 -9.94 5.47 -9.05
C ALA A 144 -10.28 4.08 -9.61
N ILE A 145 -10.77 4.01 -10.86
CA ILE A 145 -11.09 2.75 -11.54
C ILE A 145 -9.82 1.92 -11.77
N LEU A 146 -8.77 2.57 -12.27
CA LEU A 146 -7.49 1.92 -12.58
C LEU A 146 -6.86 1.33 -11.31
N VAL A 147 -6.85 2.09 -10.21
CA VAL A 147 -6.27 1.66 -8.94
C VAL A 147 -7.08 0.54 -8.30
N GLU A 148 -8.41 0.59 -8.39
CA GLU A 148 -9.27 -0.53 -7.95
C GLU A 148 -8.93 -1.82 -8.72
N THR A 149 -8.68 -1.71 -10.02
CA THR A 149 -8.28 -2.83 -10.88
C THR A 149 -6.89 -3.35 -10.50
N ILE A 150 -5.90 -2.47 -10.32
CA ILE A 150 -4.55 -2.84 -9.88
C ILE A 150 -4.59 -3.54 -8.52
N MET A 151 -5.38 -3.05 -7.58
CA MET A 151 -5.46 -3.60 -6.23
C MET A 151 -6.16 -4.96 -6.16
N THR A 152 -6.87 -5.35 -7.21
CA THR A 152 -7.45 -6.70 -7.33
C THR A 152 -6.38 -7.76 -7.59
N ASN A 153 -5.20 -7.37 -8.08
CA ASN A 153 -4.09 -8.29 -8.32
C ASN A 153 -3.52 -8.86 -7.01
N LYS A 154 -3.41 -10.20 -6.92
CA LYS A 154 -2.94 -10.93 -5.73
C LYS A 154 -1.55 -10.47 -5.27
N GLY A 155 -0.63 -10.19 -6.19
CA GLY A 155 0.73 -9.76 -5.87
C GLY A 155 0.76 -8.38 -5.22
N VAL A 156 -0.02 -7.45 -5.74
CA VAL A 156 -0.15 -6.09 -5.18
C VAL A 156 -0.81 -6.14 -3.80
N LYS A 157 -1.87 -6.95 -3.66
CA LYS A 157 -2.56 -7.16 -2.38
C LYS A 157 -1.63 -7.76 -1.32
N GLN A 158 -0.75 -8.70 -1.70
CA GLN A 158 0.25 -9.27 -0.81
C GLN A 158 1.28 -8.22 -0.36
N PHE A 159 1.76 -7.37 -1.28
CA PHE A 159 2.68 -6.27 -0.97
C PHE A 159 2.04 -5.26 0.00
N TYR A 160 0.81 -4.85 -0.28
CA TYR A 160 0.03 -3.95 0.57
C TYR A 160 -0.13 -4.51 2.01
N ASN A 161 -0.57 -5.76 2.13
CA ASN A 161 -0.76 -6.41 3.43
C ASN A 161 0.53 -6.54 4.23
N ARG A 162 1.66 -6.78 3.55
CA ARG A 162 2.98 -6.85 4.20
C ARG A 162 3.38 -5.51 4.82
N ASN A 163 3.14 -4.40 4.11
CA ASN A 163 3.46 -3.05 4.60
C ASN A 163 2.50 -2.57 5.69
N LEU A 164 1.24 -3.02 5.68
CA LEU A 164 0.30 -2.78 6.78
C LEU A 164 0.68 -3.53 8.07
N LYS A 165 0.93 -4.84 8.00
CA LYS A 165 1.24 -5.68 9.19
C LYS A 165 2.52 -5.25 9.93
N VAL A 166 3.48 -4.63 9.23
CA VAL A 166 4.69 -4.07 9.86
C VAL A 166 4.34 -2.92 10.81
N LYS A 167 3.32 -2.10 10.51
CA LYS A 167 2.92 -0.98 11.38
C LYS A 167 2.22 -1.43 12.66
N ASP A 168 1.41 -2.50 12.62
CA ASP A 168 0.73 -3.01 13.82
C ASP A 168 1.70 -3.63 14.83
N LYS A 169 2.74 -4.35 14.36
CA LYS A 169 3.80 -4.86 15.23
C LYS A 169 4.66 -3.76 15.85
N THR A 170 4.82 -2.62 15.16
CA THR A 170 5.60 -1.48 15.67
C THR A 170 4.79 -0.70 16.71
N LYS A 171 3.49 -0.50 16.50
CA LYS A 171 2.60 0.16 17.48
C LYS A 171 2.48 -0.60 18.80
N LYS A 172 2.57 -1.94 18.77
CA LYS A 172 2.59 -2.79 19.97
C LYS A 172 3.92 -2.76 20.75
N LYS A 173 5.01 -2.30 20.12
CA LYS A 173 6.36 -2.22 20.72
C LYS A 173 6.72 -0.83 21.27
N THR A 174 5.94 0.21 20.98
CA THR A 174 6.19 1.59 21.41
C THR A 174 5.17 2.13 22.43
N LYS A 175 4.35 1.25 23.03
CA LYS A 175 3.71 1.56 24.31
C LYS A 175 4.66 1.09 25.41
N VAL A 176 5.43 2.03 25.96
CA VAL A 176 5.90 1.91 27.35
C VAL A 176 4.65 1.71 28.21
N PRO A 177 4.59 0.69 29.08
CA PRO A 177 3.43 0.53 29.94
C PRO A 177 3.53 1.58 31.05
N ASP A 178 2.70 2.62 30.98
CA ASP A 178 2.35 3.38 32.18
C ASP A 178 1.56 2.43 33.09
N GLU A 179 2.07 2.23 34.30
CA GLU A 179 1.64 1.20 35.25
C GLU A 179 0.25 1.40 35.85
N GLU A 180 -0.49 2.46 35.51
CA GLU A 180 -1.73 2.82 36.23
C GLU A 180 -3.04 2.42 35.53
N GLU A 181 -3.04 1.96 34.27
CA GLU A 181 -4.29 1.69 33.53
C GLU A 181 -4.64 0.19 33.37
N LYS A 182 -3.97 -0.70 34.11
CA LYS A 182 -4.19 -2.16 34.03
C LYS A 182 -5.28 -2.73 34.96
N ILE A 183 -5.96 -1.91 35.76
CA ILE A 183 -6.91 -2.42 36.77
C ILE A 183 -8.38 -2.42 36.31
N LYS A 184 -8.78 -1.74 35.22
CA LYS A 184 -10.21 -1.58 34.91
C LYS A 184 -10.79 -2.20 33.64
N ASN A 185 -10.00 -2.80 32.74
CA ASN A 185 -10.55 -3.49 31.56
C ASN A 185 -10.18 -4.96 31.51
N LYS A 186 -10.41 -5.63 32.65
CA LYS A 186 -10.38 -7.08 32.78
C LYS A 186 -11.81 -7.58 32.97
N GLU A 187 -12.65 -7.42 31.96
CA GLU A 187 -13.90 -8.15 31.89
C GLU A 187 -14.31 -8.43 30.43
N LYS A 188 -14.32 -9.72 30.11
CA LYS A 188 -14.99 -10.39 28.98
C LYS A 188 -14.49 -10.08 27.57
N ILE A 189 -13.38 -10.73 27.19
CA ILE A 189 -13.34 -11.48 25.92
C ILE A 189 -12.64 -12.82 26.20
N ASP A 190 -13.35 -13.89 25.90
CA ASP A 190 -13.03 -15.27 26.27
C ASP A 190 -11.62 -15.72 25.88
N ASP A 191 -10.88 -16.10 26.91
CA ASP A 191 -9.64 -16.86 26.86
C ASP A 191 -9.95 -18.31 26.45
N LYS A 192 -9.86 -18.58 25.16
CA LYS A 192 -9.61 -19.93 24.64
C LYS A 192 -8.43 -19.87 23.69
N SER A 193 -7.28 -19.44 24.19
CA SER A 193 -6.00 -19.67 23.52
C SER A 193 -5.76 -21.18 23.41
N SER A 194 -5.40 -21.66 22.22
CA SER A 194 -5.08 -23.07 21.99
C SER A 194 -3.69 -23.37 22.55
N ASP A 195 -3.64 -24.09 23.66
CA ASP A 195 -2.39 -24.53 24.28
C ASP A 195 -1.81 -25.71 23.50
N TYR A 196 -1.28 -25.45 22.29
CA TYR A 196 -0.61 -26.48 21.51
C TYR A 196 0.65 -26.95 22.26
N PRO A 197 0.97 -28.25 22.28
CA PRO A 197 2.25 -28.75 22.79
C PRO A 197 3.42 -28.03 22.13
N LYS A 198 4.54 -27.83 22.84
CA LYS A 198 5.73 -27.12 22.32
C LYS A 198 6.20 -27.65 20.95
N GLU A 199 6.16 -28.96 20.76
CA GLU A 199 6.50 -29.62 19.49
C GLU A 199 5.59 -29.17 18.34
N ILE A 200 4.29 -28.98 18.59
CA ILE A 200 3.33 -28.49 17.60
C ILE A 200 3.54 -27.00 17.34
N GLN A 201 3.89 -26.21 18.34
CA GLN A 201 4.20 -24.79 18.16
C GLN A 201 5.41 -24.58 17.25
N GLU A 202 6.47 -25.38 17.41
CA GLU A 202 7.64 -25.35 16.53
C GLU A 202 7.28 -25.73 15.10
N LEU A 203 6.43 -26.75 14.92
CA LEU A 203 5.94 -27.15 13.61
C LEU A 203 5.07 -26.07 12.96
N LEU A 204 4.14 -25.46 13.70
CA LEU A 204 3.33 -24.34 13.19
C LEU A 204 4.23 -23.16 12.77
N THR A 205 5.24 -22.85 13.57
CA THR A 205 6.23 -21.80 13.26
C THR A 205 7.03 -22.14 12.00
N PHE A 206 7.39 -23.40 11.79
CA PHE A 206 8.04 -23.86 10.55
C PHE A 206 7.15 -23.64 9.31
N PHE A 207 5.83 -23.77 9.45
CA PHE A 207 4.86 -23.45 8.41
C PHE A 207 4.51 -21.96 8.32
N GLU A 208 5.19 -21.10 9.08
CA GLU A 208 4.92 -19.65 9.18
C GLU A 208 3.51 -19.32 9.72
N LEU A 209 2.95 -20.20 10.55
CA LEU A 209 1.67 -20.06 11.24
C LEU A 209 1.87 -19.59 12.69
N ASP A 210 0.97 -18.75 13.22
CA ASP A 210 1.05 -18.23 14.60
C ASP A 210 0.47 -19.24 15.59
N PRO A 211 1.27 -19.84 16.48
CA PRO A 211 0.79 -20.87 17.41
C PRO A 211 -0.30 -20.38 18.38
N LYS A 212 -0.57 -19.08 18.46
CA LYS A 212 -1.65 -18.51 19.27
C LYS A 212 -3.02 -18.54 18.59
N GLU A 213 -3.05 -18.79 17.28
CA GLU A 213 -4.27 -18.89 16.50
C GLU A 213 -4.72 -20.36 16.37
N LYS A 214 -6.03 -20.58 16.23
CA LYS A 214 -6.57 -21.91 15.98
C LYS A 214 -6.54 -22.21 14.49
N TYR A 215 -5.92 -23.32 14.13
CA TYR A 215 -5.89 -23.81 12.76
C TYR A 215 -6.72 -25.08 12.59
N THR A 216 -7.22 -25.27 11.39
CA THR A 216 -7.80 -26.52 10.93
C THR A 216 -6.80 -27.28 10.05
N LEU A 217 -7.01 -28.57 9.87
CA LEU A 217 -6.22 -29.37 8.92
C LEU A 217 -6.27 -28.79 7.49
N LYS A 218 -7.35 -28.08 7.13
CA LYS A 218 -7.49 -27.40 5.84
C LYS A 218 -6.50 -26.24 5.69
N ASP A 219 -6.30 -25.45 6.75
CA ASP A 219 -5.36 -24.32 6.74
C ASP A 219 -3.92 -24.82 6.60
N ILE A 220 -3.57 -25.89 7.31
CA ILE A 220 -2.24 -26.53 7.23
C ILE A 220 -2.01 -27.13 5.83
N ASN A 221 -3.04 -27.71 5.23
CA ASN A 221 -3.01 -28.21 3.86
C ASN A 221 -2.75 -27.11 2.82
N GLU A 222 -3.42 -25.97 2.97
CA GLU A 222 -3.23 -24.83 2.08
C GLU A 222 -1.80 -24.29 2.19
N GLN A 223 -1.29 -24.18 3.41
CA GLN A 223 0.08 -23.72 3.64
C GLN A 223 1.13 -24.70 3.11
N LYS A 224 0.91 -26.01 3.22
CA LYS A 224 1.75 -27.03 2.55
C LYS A 224 1.77 -26.83 1.04
N ARG A 225 0.61 -26.64 0.41
CA ARG A 225 0.52 -26.41 -1.06
C ARG A 225 1.29 -25.16 -1.46
N TYR A 226 1.19 -24.08 -0.67
CA TYR A 226 1.95 -22.87 -0.89
C TYR A 226 3.47 -23.12 -0.85
N LEU A 227 3.99 -23.75 0.21
CA LEU A 227 5.41 -24.05 0.34
C LEU A 227 5.92 -24.99 -0.76
N ASN A 228 5.15 -26.03 -1.10
CA ASN A 228 5.49 -26.92 -2.22
C ASN A 228 5.59 -26.16 -3.55
N SER A 229 4.73 -25.17 -3.77
CA SER A 229 4.78 -24.35 -4.98
C SER A 229 6.02 -23.45 -5.08
N ILE A 230 6.68 -23.15 -3.96
CA ILE A 230 7.91 -22.34 -3.91
C ILE A 230 9.13 -23.23 -4.15
N TYR A 231 9.17 -24.38 -3.49
CA TYR A 231 10.33 -25.27 -3.52
C TYR A 231 10.28 -26.32 -4.62
N HIS A 232 9.25 -26.30 -5.50
CA HIS A 232 9.11 -27.26 -6.60
C HIS A 232 10.37 -27.31 -7.48
N PRO A 233 10.84 -28.50 -7.89
CA PRO A 233 12.05 -28.66 -8.71
C PRO A 233 11.99 -27.86 -10.02
N ASP A 234 10.84 -27.88 -10.70
CA ASP A 234 10.66 -27.22 -12.00
C ASP A 234 10.84 -25.70 -11.94
N LYS A 235 10.42 -25.06 -10.84
CA LYS A 235 10.62 -23.61 -10.64
C LYS A 235 12.05 -23.25 -10.27
N ASN A 236 12.84 -24.26 -9.90
CA ASN A 236 14.24 -24.13 -9.51
C ASN A 236 15.17 -24.80 -10.55
N ALA A 237 14.65 -25.15 -11.74
CA ALA A 237 15.39 -25.83 -12.79
C ALA A 237 16.58 -25.02 -13.33
N SER A 238 16.48 -23.69 -13.30
CA SER A 238 17.54 -22.76 -13.71
C SER A 238 18.60 -22.48 -12.64
N LEU A 239 18.42 -22.98 -11.40
CA LEU A 239 19.37 -22.76 -10.32
C LEU A 239 20.51 -23.78 -10.37
N GLY A 240 21.68 -23.39 -9.86
CA GLY A 240 22.82 -24.28 -9.71
C GLY A 240 22.50 -25.50 -8.83
N GLU A 241 23.24 -26.59 -9.04
CA GLU A 241 23.00 -27.92 -8.45
C GLU A 241 22.90 -27.91 -6.91
N LYS A 242 23.73 -27.10 -6.25
CA LYS A 242 23.67 -26.89 -4.79
C LYS A 242 22.33 -26.34 -4.31
N SER A 243 21.73 -25.42 -5.07
CA SER A 243 20.45 -24.80 -4.73
C SER A 243 19.27 -25.76 -4.96
N LYS A 244 19.34 -26.59 -6.01
CA LYS A 244 18.36 -27.66 -6.26
C LYS A 244 18.33 -28.67 -5.11
N LYS A 245 19.50 -29.18 -4.71
CA LYS A 245 19.64 -30.10 -3.57
C LYS A 245 19.10 -29.49 -2.26
N LYS A 246 19.30 -28.18 -2.05
CA LYS A 246 18.74 -27.46 -0.89
C LYS A 246 17.21 -27.37 -0.94
N ALA A 247 16.61 -27.12 -2.10
CA ALA A 247 15.17 -27.08 -2.28
C ALA A 247 14.52 -28.46 -2.06
N GLU A 248 15.13 -29.52 -2.60
CA GLU A 248 14.68 -30.90 -2.38
C GLU A 248 14.72 -31.30 -0.90
N ASN A 249 15.81 -30.98 -0.20
CA ASN A 249 15.91 -31.24 1.24
C ASN A 249 14.84 -30.49 2.04
N LYS A 250 14.53 -29.25 1.67
CA LYS A 250 13.42 -28.49 2.28
C LYS A 250 12.06 -29.12 1.99
N LEU A 251 11.79 -29.58 0.77
CA LEU A 251 10.56 -30.29 0.43
C LEU A 251 10.36 -31.55 1.28
N LYS A 252 11.44 -32.33 1.48
CA LYS A 252 11.41 -33.51 2.37
C LYS A 252 11.06 -33.11 3.81
N GLN A 253 11.66 -32.05 4.33
CA GLN A 253 11.34 -31.53 5.66
C GLN A 253 9.88 -31.05 5.77
N ILE A 254 9.37 -30.34 4.75
CA ILE A 254 7.97 -29.88 4.70
C ILE A 254 7.01 -31.08 4.76
N ASN A 255 7.24 -32.12 3.98
CA ASN A 255 6.37 -33.29 3.99
C ASN A 255 6.40 -34.02 5.34
N ASN A 256 7.58 -34.23 5.92
CA ASN A 256 7.71 -34.87 7.23
C ASN A 256 7.03 -34.07 8.36
N ASN A 257 7.23 -32.76 8.37
CA ASN A 257 6.61 -31.87 9.37
C ASN A 257 5.10 -31.76 9.19
N TYR A 258 4.63 -31.76 7.94
CA TYR A 258 3.21 -31.83 7.64
C TYR A 258 2.59 -33.13 8.16
N ASP A 259 3.25 -34.27 7.98
CA ASP A 259 2.70 -35.56 8.44
C ASP A 259 2.53 -35.56 9.97
N LYS A 260 3.50 -35.00 10.70
CA LYS A 260 3.42 -34.80 12.16
C LYS A 260 2.24 -33.89 12.56
N LEU A 261 2.09 -32.74 11.91
CA LEU A 261 0.95 -31.85 12.16
C LEU A 261 -0.37 -32.53 11.81
N SER A 262 -0.45 -33.22 10.67
CA SER A 262 -1.68 -33.86 10.23
C SER A 262 -2.18 -34.94 11.19
N LYS A 263 -1.27 -35.64 11.88
CA LYS A 263 -1.62 -36.61 12.92
C LYS A 263 -2.18 -35.95 14.19
N PHE A 264 -1.72 -34.74 14.50
CA PHE A 264 -2.21 -33.98 15.65
C PHE A 264 -3.60 -33.37 15.41
N PHE A 265 -3.90 -32.99 14.16
CA PHE A 265 -5.17 -32.36 13.77
C PHE A 265 -6.24 -33.33 13.23
N LYS A 266 -5.96 -34.64 13.25
CA LYS A 266 -6.92 -35.71 12.94
C LYS A 266 -7.62 -36.16 14.21
#